data_AF-A0A4Q3TGD6-F1
#
_entry.id   AF-A0A4Q3TGD6-F1
#
_cell.length_a   1.000
_cell.length_b   1.000
_cell.length_c   1.000
_cell.angle_alpha   90.00
_cell.angle_beta   90.00
_cell.angle_gamma   90.00
#
_symmetry.space_group_name_H-M   'P 1'
#
loop_
_entity.id
_entity.type
_entity.pdbx_description
1 polymer ?
#
loop_
_entity_poly.entity_id
_entity_poly.type
_entity_poly.pdbx_seq_one_letter_code
_entity_poly.pdbx_strand_id
1 'polypeptide(L)'
;IRMMLSRTREYVADAGAVELTKTPDAMISALRKVEGRSSVKGPDELQQLFLDNQPDGVGLEGMFASHPPIQKRIDALIKFGGGRDPGPWSGIEAPPSYTSVPAAG
;
A
#
# COMPACT_ATOMS: atom_id res chain seq x y z
N ILE A 1 8.46 15.64 -14.76
CA ILE A 1 9.19 14.37 -15.04
C ILE A 1 9.41 13.55 -13.75
N ARG A 2 9.91 14.13 -12.64
CA ARG A 2 10.16 13.43 -11.36
C ARG A 2 8.92 12.72 -10.75
N MET A 3 7.73 13.34 -10.83
CA MET A 3 6.47 12.75 -10.34
C MET A 3 5.97 11.55 -11.16
N MET A 4 6.10 11.59 -12.49
CA MET A 4 5.71 10.46 -13.35
C MET A 4 6.66 9.26 -13.16
N LEU A 5 7.96 9.55 -12.95
CA LEU A 5 8.94 8.51 -12.62
C LEU A 5 8.63 7.85 -11.27
N SER A 6 8.19 8.63 -10.27
CA SER A 6 7.77 8.15 -8.95
C SER A 6 6.63 7.13 -9.04
N ARG A 7 5.63 7.40 -9.89
CA ARG A 7 4.46 6.52 -10.08
C ARG A 7 4.84 5.15 -10.63
N THR A 8 5.77 5.08 -11.59
CA THR A 8 6.24 3.80 -12.12
C THR A 8 7.06 3.02 -11.09
N ARG A 9 7.86 3.71 -10.26
CA ARG A 9 8.68 3.05 -9.24
C ARG A 9 7.84 2.36 -8.16
N GLU A 10 6.70 2.91 -7.77
CA GLU A 10 5.80 2.26 -6.80
C GLU A 10 5.23 0.94 -7.35
N TYR A 11 4.77 0.90 -8.60
CA TYR A 11 4.28 -0.34 -9.20
C TYR A 11 5.38 -1.40 -9.36
N VAL A 12 6.60 -0.98 -9.72
CA VAL A 12 7.75 -1.88 -9.80
C VAL A 12 8.13 -2.40 -8.41
N ALA A 13 8.06 -1.57 -7.38
CA ALA A 13 8.30 -2.00 -6.00
C ALA A 13 7.24 -3.00 -5.53
N ASP A 14 5.96 -2.75 -5.81
CA ASP A 14 4.87 -3.68 -5.47
C ASP A 14 5.03 -5.02 -6.18
N ALA A 15 5.30 -4.98 -7.49
CA ALA A 15 5.54 -6.18 -8.28
C ALA A 15 6.75 -6.96 -7.76
N GLY A 16 7.85 -6.27 -7.46
CA GLY A 16 9.05 -6.88 -6.89
C GLY A 16 8.82 -7.49 -5.51
N ALA A 17 8.04 -6.83 -4.65
CA ALA A 17 7.66 -7.37 -3.35
C ALA A 17 6.86 -8.68 -3.50
N VAL A 18 5.84 -8.68 -4.36
CA VAL A 18 5.06 -9.89 -4.67
C VAL A 18 5.90 -10.97 -5.34
N GLU A 19 6.82 -10.59 -6.22
CA GLU A 19 7.72 -11.54 -6.86
C GLU A 19 8.64 -12.23 -5.84
N LEU A 20 9.11 -11.51 -4.82
CA LEU A 20 9.98 -12.06 -3.78
C LEU A 20 9.21 -12.89 -2.75
N THR A 21 8.04 -12.42 -2.30
CA THR A 21 7.28 -13.08 -1.23
C THR A 21 6.29 -14.12 -1.72
N LYS A 22 5.93 -14.07 -3.01
CA LYS A 22 4.87 -14.88 -3.64
C LYS A 22 3.50 -14.72 -2.96
N THR A 23 3.27 -13.58 -2.29
CA THR A 23 2.05 -13.32 -1.51
C THR A 23 1.40 -11.98 -1.88
N PRO A 24 0.66 -11.91 -3.00
CA PRO A 24 -0.03 -10.70 -3.41
C PRO A 24 -1.07 -10.22 -2.37
N ASP A 25 -1.77 -11.13 -1.70
CA ASP A 25 -2.76 -10.82 -0.66
C ASP A 25 -2.15 -10.11 0.56
N ALA A 26 -0.92 -10.47 0.92
CA ALA A 26 -0.21 -9.83 2.02
C ALA A 26 0.16 -8.38 1.66
N MET A 27 0.57 -8.15 0.41
CA MET A 27 0.87 -6.80 -0.08
C MET A 27 -0.40 -5.93 -0.10
N ILE A 28 -1.52 -6.47 -0.57
CA ILE A 28 -2.82 -5.76 -0.55
C ILE A 28 -3.24 -5.44 0.88
N SER A 29 -3.10 -6.39 1.81
CA SER A 29 -3.42 -6.18 3.23
C SER A 29 -2.55 -5.10 3.86
N ALA A 30 -1.26 -5.07 3.52
CA ALA A 30 -0.35 -4.02 3.98
C ALA A 30 -0.74 -2.64 3.44
N LEU A 31 -1.11 -2.55 2.16
CA LEU A 31 -1.61 -1.32 1.54
C LEU A 31 -2.90 -0.81 2.22
N ARG A 32 -3.86 -1.71 2.49
CA ARG A 32 -5.08 -1.39 3.27
C ARG A 32 -4.79 -0.93 4.70
N LYS A 33 -3.69 -1.42 5.30
CA LYS A 33 -3.28 -1.01 6.65
C LYS A 33 -2.69 0.41 6.69
N VAL A 34 -2.14 0.91 5.61
CA VAL A 34 -1.55 2.27 5.55
C VAL A 34 -2.44 3.32 4.89
N GLU A 35 -3.52 2.89 4.23
CA GLU A 35 -4.50 3.77 3.59
C GLU A 35 -5.10 4.79 4.56
N GLY A 36 -5.02 6.07 4.22
CA GLY A 36 -5.55 7.19 5.02
C GLY A 36 -4.80 7.45 6.33
N ARG A 37 -3.60 6.86 6.53
CA ARG A 37 -2.82 6.94 7.80
C ARG A 37 -1.43 7.55 7.66
N SER A 38 -1.27 8.31 6.61
CA SER A 38 -0.09 9.07 6.20
C SER A 38 0.07 10.43 6.88
N SER A 39 -0.96 10.93 7.56
CA SER A 39 -0.91 12.23 8.20
C SER A 39 -0.02 12.18 9.45
N VAL A 40 1.26 12.49 9.29
CA VAL A 40 2.18 12.72 10.40
C VAL A 40 2.40 14.22 10.53
N LYS A 41 2.08 14.78 11.72
CA LYS A 41 2.41 16.17 12.04
C LYS A 41 3.93 16.30 12.11
N GLY A 42 4.53 16.96 11.12
CA GLY A 42 5.97 17.21 11.03
C GLY A 42 6.31 18.27 9.97
N PRO A 43 7.58 18.69 9.85
CA PRO A 43 8.03 19.62 8.80
C PRO A 43 7.60 19.16 7.41
N ASP A 44 7.28 20.09 6.51
CA ASP A 44 6.78 19.81 5.16
C ASP A 44 7.68 18.87 4.35
N GLU A 45 8.99 18.91 4.59
CA GLU A 45 9.99 18.01 3.99
C GLU A 45 9.81 16.55 4.42
N LEU A 46 9.41 16.30 5.68
CA LEU A 46 9.11 14.96 6.17
C LEU A 46 7.76 14.47 5.67
N GLN A 47 6.78 15.37 5.53
CA GLN A 47 5.46 15.01 5.01
C GLN A 47 5.53 14.52 3.55
N GLN A 48 6.49 15.01 2.76
CA GLN A 48 6.75 14.54 1.39
C GLN A 48 7.28 13.09 1.30
N LEU A 49 7.74 12.50 2.42
CA LEU A 49 8.18 11.10 2.48
C LEU A 49 7.01 10.12 2.68
N PHE A 50 5.82 10.59 3.06
CA PHE A 50 4.68 9.73 3.32
C PHE A 50 3.89 9.45 2.04
N LEU A 51 3.49 8.19 1.89
CA LEU A 51 2.86 7.64 0.68
C LEU A 51 1.47 8.24 0.37
N ASP A 52 0.83 8.90 1.33
CA ASP A 52 -0.57 9.34 1.22
C ASP A 52 -0.81 10.73 1.85
N ASN A 53 0.13 11.67 1.77
CA ASN A 53 -0.11 13.02 2.31
C ASN A 53 -1.21 13.77 1.51
N GLN A 54 -2.48 13.54 1.88
CA GLN A 54 -3.65 14.24 1.39
C GLN A 54 -3.92 15.38 2.37
N PRO A 55 -3.73 16.66 1.97
CA PRO A 55 -4.22 17.76 2.79
C PRO A 55 -5.75 17.65 2.90
N ASP A 56 -6.25 17.86 4.11
CA ASP A 56 -7.61 17.61 4.53
C ASP A 56 -8.66 18.25 3.59
N GLY A 57 -9.28 17.43 2.74
CA GLY A 57 -10.50 17.76 2.01
C GLY A 57 -10.34 18.77 0.86
N VAL A 58 -11.29 18.71 -0.07
CA VAL A 58 -11.52 19.60 -1.23
C VAL A 58 -10.45 19.65 -2.34
N GLY A 59 -10.65 18.80 -3.37
CA GLY A 59 -10.96 19.34 -4.70
C GLY A 59 -9.93 19.22 -5.82
N LEU A 60 -8.73 18.68 -5.63
CA LEU A 60 -7.75 18.45 -6.72
C LEU A 60 -6.98 17.12 -6.55
N GLU A 61 -7.72 16.01 -6.68
CA GLU A 61 -7.37 14.60 -6.37
C GLU A 61 -6.22 13.96 -7.17
N GLY A 62 -5.28 14.72 -7.73
CA GLY A 62 -4.22 14.11 -8.54
C GLY A 62 -2.90 14.86 -8.63
N MET A 63 -2.85 16.11 -8.19
CA MET A 63 -1.70 16.99 -8.48
C MET A 63 -0.65 17.03 -7.37
N PHE A 64 -1.00 16.64 -6.13
CA PHE A 64 -0.07 16.65 -4.98
C PHE A 64 0.28 15.26 -4.43
N ALA A 65 -0.36 14.20 -4.92
CA ALA A 65 0.06 12.84 -4.60
C ALA A 65 1.40 12.54 -5.31
N SER A 66 2.49 12.54 -4.54
CA SER A 66 3.83 12.12 -4.97
C SER A 66 3.87 10.66 -5.46
N HIS A 67 2.80 9.90 -5.20
CA HIS A 67 2.62 8.48 -5.55
C HIS A 67 1.22 8.22 -6.16
N PRO A 68 1.00 7.08 -6.85
CA PRO A 68 -0.33 6.65 -7.24
C PRO A 68 -1.21 6.42 -6.00
N PRO A 69 -2.52 6.72 -6.05
CA PRO A 69 -3.45 6.38 -4.98
C PRO A 69 -3.36 4.90 -4.60
N ILE A 70 -3.46 4.58 -3.31
CA ILE A 70 -3.36 3.21 -2.79
C ILE A 70 -4.35 2.27 -3.51
N GLN A 71 -5.58 2.72 -3.74
CA GLN A 71 -6.57 1.92 -4.47
C GLN A 71 -6.07 1.49 -5.86
N LYS A 72 -5.37 2.37 -6.61
CA LYS A 72 -4.83 2.00 -7.93
C LYS A 72 -3.73 0.95 -7.86
N ARG A 73 -2.97 0.92 -6.76
CA ARG A 73 -1.95 -0.12 -6.50
C ARG A 73 -2.60 -1.46 -6.17
N ILE A 74 -3.65 -1.43 -5.34
CA ILE A 74 -4.47 -2.63 -5.04
C ILE A 74 -5.06 -3.18 -6.33
N ASP A 75 -5.66 -2.34 -7.18
CA ASP A 75 -6.24 -2.77 -8.45
C ASP A 75 -5.21 -3.45 -9.36
N ALA A 76 -3.98 -2.94 -9.40
CA ALA A 76 -2.88 -3.54 -10.16
C ALA A 76 -2.47 -4.91 -9.60
N LEU A 77 -2.39 -5.04 -8.26
CA LEU A 77 -2.07 -6.31 -7.59
C LEU A 77 -3.16 -7.37 -7.78
N ILE A 78 -4.44 -6.98 -7.81
CA ILE A 78 -5.54 -7.88 -8.16
C ILE A 78 -5.41 -8.32 -9.62
N LYS A 79 -5.25 -7.35 -10.53
CA LYS A 79 -5.25 -7.61 -11.99
C LYS A 79 -4.06 -8.45 -12.45
N PHE A 80 -2.87 -8.19 -11.91
CA PHE A 80 -1.62 -8.78 -12.41
C PHE A 80 -0.98 -9.76 -11.42
N GLY A 81 -1.16 -9.55 -10.12
CA GLY A 81 -0.65 -10.44 -9.07
C GLY A 81 -1.63 -11.54 -8.67
N GLY A 82 -2.91 -11.45 -9.05
CA GLY A 82 -3.96 -12.41 -8.67
C GLY A 82 -4.40 -12.31 -7.21
N GLY A 83 -4.09 -11.20 -6.55
CA GLY A 83 -4.45 -10.99 -5.15
C GLY A 83 -5.94 -10.70 -4.95
N ARG A 84 -6.41 -10.84 -3.71
CA ARG A 84 -7.76 -10.55 -3.27
C ARG A 84 -7.75 -9.42 -2.25
N ASP A 85 -8.67 -8.48 -2.42
CA ASP A 85 -8.83 -7.36 -1.51
C ASP A 85 -9.85 -7.68 -0.41
N PRO A 86 -9.43 -7.72 0.87
CA PRO A 86 -10.33 -7.94 2.00
C PRO A 86 -11.21 -6.72 2.31
N GLY A 87 -10.99 -5.59 1.63
CA GLY A 87 -11.66 -4.32 1.90
C GLY A 87 -10.94 -3.48 2.96
N PRO A 88 -11.56 -2.38 3.42
CA PRO A 88 -10.96 -1.46 4.39
C PRO A 88 -10.53 -2.16 5.67
N TRP A 89 -9.32 -1.83 6.16
CA TRP A 89 -8.77 -2.46 7.35
C TRP A 89 -9.56 -2.07 8.62
N SER A 90 -10.05 -3.07 9.35
CA SER A 90 -10.94 -2.92 10.51
C SER A 90 -10.26 -2.67 11.85
N GLY A 91 -8.93 -2.77 11.93
CA GLY A 91 -8.18 -2.58 13.19
C GLY A 91 -7.85 -3.85 13.96
N ILE A 92 -8.51 -4.97 13.64
CA ILE A 92 -8.35 -6.24 14.35
C ILE A 92 -7.56 -7.18 13.44
N GLU A 93 -6.32 -7.49 13.84
CA GLU A 93 -5.45 -8.38 13.08
C GLU A 93 -5.97 -9.83 13.22
N ALA A 94 -6.50 -10.41 12.14
CA ALA A 94 -6.73 -11.85 12.09
C ALA A 94 -5.37 -12.56 12.25
N PRO A 95 -5.27 -13.63 13.06
CA PRO A 95 -3.99 -14.27 13.31
C PRO A 95 -3.34 -14.71 11.99
N PRO A 96 -2.01 -14.55 11.85
CA PRO A 96 -1.31 -14.91 10.63
C PRO A 96 -1.56 -16.38 10.30
N SER A 97 -2.15 -16.66 9.13
CA SER A 97 -2.50 -18.02 8.71
C SER A 97 -1.29 -18.86 8.25
N TYR A 98 -0.06 -18.45 8.59
CA TYR A 98 1.18 -19.06 8.12
C TYR A 98 2.11 -19.46 9.27
N THR A 99 1.64 -20.23 10.25
CA THR A 99 2.58 -21.08 11.00
C THR A 99 1.92 -22.38 11.44
N SER A 100 1.95 -23.38 10.56
CA SER A 100 1.91 -24.76 11.02
C SER A 100 3.28 -25.09 11.60
N VAL A 101 3.52 -24.72 12.87
CA VAL A 101 4.57 -25.40 13.65
C VAL A 101 4.06 -26.82 13.84
N PRO A 102 4.76 -27.87 13.37
CA PRO A 102 4.40 -29.22 13.78
C PRO A 102 4.64 -29.32 15.28
N ALA A 103 3.62 -29.72 16.04
CA ALA A 103 3.79 -30.06 17.43
C ALA A 103 4.82 -31.19 17.52
N ALA A 104 5.98 -30.90 18.11
CA ALA A 104 6.94 -31.94 18.48
C ALA A 104 6.26 -32.82 19.53
N GLY A 105 5.99 -34.08 19.14
CA GLY A 105 5.66 -35.16 20.06
C GLY A 105 6.90 -35.71 20.76
#